data_AF-A0A968SJA4-F1
#
_entry.id   AF-A0A968SJA4-F1
#
_cell.length_a   1.000
_cell.length_b   1.000
_cell.length_c   1.000
_cell.angle_alpha   90.00
_cell.angle_beta   90.00
_cell.angle_gamma   90.00
#
_symmetry.space_group_name_H-M   'P 1'
#
loop_
_entity.id
_entity.type
_entity.pdbx_description
1 polymer ?
#
loop_
_entity_poly.entity_id
_entity_poly.type
_entity_poly.pdbx_seq_one_letter_code
_entity_poly.pdbx_strand_id
1 'polypeptide(L)' 'MLRQEDLQLQPSNGEMGIGEVMVKDRQFLGREYIYLLKTKTGKTLQARTDKEVTLEIGTFVKVSVNPAQLRFF' A
#
# COMPACT_ATOMS: atom_id res chain seq x y z
N MET A 1 -5.89 -15.54 1.12
CA MET A 1 -5.28 -14.65 2.13
C MET A 1 -4.21 -13.82 1.46
N LEU A 2 -4.22 -12.51 1.73
CA LEU A 2 -3.26 -11.52 1.22
C LEU A 2 -2.55 -10.91 2.43
N ARG A 3 -1.22 -10.98 2.49
CA ARG A 3 -0.45 -10.45 3.62
C ARG A 3 0.00 -9.02 3.35
N GLN A 4 0.37 -8.31 4.42
CA GLN A 4 0.72 -6.89 4.34
C GLN A 4 2.08 -6.69 3.68
N GLU A 5 3.01 -7.61 3.93
CA GLU A 5 4.36 -7.63 3.37
C GLU A 5 4.42 -8.04 1.89
N ASP A 6 3.36 -8.68 1.38
CA ASP A 6 3.28 -9.08 -0.03
C ASP A 6 2.80 -7.93 -0.94
N LEU A 7 2.40 -6.80 -0.34
CA LEU A 7 1.91 -5.62 -1.04
C LEU A 7 3.05 -4.71 -1.46
N GLN A 8 3.15 -4.46 -2.76
CA GLN A 8 4.08 -3.52 -3.34
C GLN A 8 3.36 -2.19 -3.65
N LEU A 9 3.92 -1.10 -3.14
CA LEU A 9 3.39 0.26 -3.34
C LEU A 9 4.26 1.02 -4.34
N GLN A 10 3.63 1.58 -5.37
CA GLN A 10 4.28 2.45 -6.33
C GLN A 10 3.57 3.81 -6.32
N PRO A 11 4.30 4.93 -6.13
CA PRO A 11 3.68 6.26 -6.21
C PRO A 11 3.07 6.48 -7.59
N SER A 12 1.86 7.02 -7.64
CA SER A 12 1.24 7.45 -8.90
C SER A 12 1.60 8.90 -9.23
N ASN A 13 1.42 9.26 -10.49
CA ASN A 13 1.92 10.52 -11.06
C ASN A 13 1.06 11.75 -10.67
N GLY A 14 0.29 11.67 -9.57
CA GLY A 14 -0.46 12.79 -9.00
C GLY A 14 -1.96 12.82 -9.29
N GLU A 15 -2.52 11.85 -10.04
CA GLU A 15 -3.95 11.80 -10.35
C GLU A 15 -4.57 10.44 -10.00
N MET A 16 -5.72 10.45 -9.33
CA MET A 16 -6.37 9.24 -8.81
C MET A 16 -6.99 8.38 -9.93
N GLY A 17 -6.17 7.55 -10.58
CA GLY A 17 -6.55 6.63 -11.66
C GLY A 17 -7.36 5.40 -11.23
N ILE A 18 -7.69 4.54 -12.19
CA ILE A 18 -8.33 3.24 -11.93
C ILE A 18 -7.31 2.33 -11.24
N GLY A 19 -7.67 1.78 -10.07
CA GLY A 19 -6.79 0.88 -9.32
C GLY A 19 -5.81 1.58 -8.38
N GLU A 20 -5.91 2.90 -8.23
CA GLU A 20 -5.13 3.65 -7.24
C GLU A 20 -5.84 3.75 -5.89
N VAL A 21 -5.05 3.77 -4.83
CA VAL A 21 -5.50 3.92 -3.44
C VAL A 21 -4.73 5.04 -2.76
N MET A 22 -5.34 5.69 -1.78
CA MET A 22 -4.73 6.82 -1.09
C MET A 22 -4.01 6.36 0.18
N VAL A 23 -2.80 6.85 0.42
CA VAL A 23 -2.13 6.71 1.73
C VAL A 23 -2.87 7.58 2.74
N LYS A 24 -3.60 6.96 3.66
CA LYS A 24 -4.35 7.66 4.72
C LYS A 24 -3.46 7.95 5.92
N ASP A 25 -2.59 7.02 6.27
CA ASP A 25 -1.74 7.11 7.45
C ASP A 25 -0.47 6.28 7.27
N ARG A 26 0.57 6.57 8.06
CA ARG A 26 1.82 5.81 8.10
C ARG A 26 2.36 5.70 9.51
N GLN A 27 2.85 4.51 9.86
CA GLN A 27 3.51 4.24 11.14
C GLN A 27 4.92 3.73 10.89
N PHE A 28 5.92 4.32 11.54
CA PHE A 28 7.29 3.85 11.50
C PHE A 28 7.55 2.83 12.62
N LEU A 29 8.12 1.68 12.26
CA LEU A 29 8.45 0.59 13.18
C LEU A 29 9.97 0.42 13.37
N GLY A 30 10.76 1.48 13.18
CA GLY A 30 12.22 1.48 13.37
C GLY A 30 13.01 1.03 12.13
N ARG A 31 12.48 0.08 11.34
CA ARG A 31 13.09 -0.43 10.10
C ARG A 31 12.13 -0.56 8.92
N GLU A 32 10.84 -0.48 9.20
CA GLU A 32 9.75 -0.68 8.24
C GLU A 32 8.72 0.43 8.45
N TYR A 33 7.92 0.65 7.41
CA TYR A 33 6.71 1.44 7.49
C TYR A 33 5.49 0.54 7.35
N ILE A 34 4.46 0.79 8.17
CA ILE A 34 3.11 0.30 7.92
C ILE A 34 2.31 1.46 7.35
N TYR A 35 1.77 1.27 6.15
CA TYR A 35 0.88 2.21 5.50
C TYR A 35 -0.56 1.75 5.62
N LEU A 36 -1.43 2.66 6.03
CA LEU A 36 -2.88 2.49 6.02
C LEU A 36 -3.41 3.09 4.72
N LEU A 37 -3.88 2.24 3.82
CA LEU A 37 -4.33 2.63 2.49
C LEU A 37 -5.86 2.62 2.44
N LYS A 38 -6.45 3.67 1.88
CA LYS A 38 -7.89 3.77 1.68
C LYS A 38 -8.23 3.58 0.21
N THR A 39 -9.04 2.58 -0.09
CA THR A 39 -9.55 2.35 -1.45
C THR A 39 -10.67 3.35 -1.77
N LYS A 40 -10.98 3.53 -3.06
CA LYS A 40 -12.14 4.33 -3.50
C LYS A 40 -13.47 3.85 -2.91
N THR A 41 -13.57 2.56 -2.62
CA THR A 41 -14.75 1.94 -1.99
C THR A 41 -14.81 2.11 -0.47
N GLY A 42 -13.86 2.85 0.12
CA GLY A 42 -13.79 3.09 1.56
C GLY A 42 -13.21 1.95 2.38
N LYS A 43 -12.82 0.84 1.75
CA LYS A 43 -12.10 -0.25 2.41
C LYS A 43 -10.68 0.20 2.77
N THR A 44 -10.14 -0.44 3.80
CA THR A 44 -8.78 -0.16 4.27
C THR A 44 -7.90 -1.36 4.00
N LEU A 45 -6.71 -1.11 3.47
CA LEU A 45 -5.64 -2.10 3.30
C LEU A 45 -4.45 -1.68 4.16
N GLN A 46 -3.72 -2.65 4.68
CA GLN A 46 -2.47 -2.41 5.38
C GLN A 46 -1.35 -3.00 4.54
N ALA A 47 -0.37 -2.17 4.20
CA ALA A 47 0.83 -2.57 3.47
C ALA A 47 2.05 -2.31 4.33
N ARG A 48 3.01 -3.22 4.30
CA ARG A 48 4.29 -3.07 5.00
C ARG A 48 5.40 -2.94 3.97
N THR A 49 6.21 -1.90 4.10
CA THR A 49 7.38 -1.69 3.24
C THR A 49 8.63 -1.56 4.10
N ASP A 50 9.78 -1.74 3.47
CA ASP A 50 11.06 -1.31 4.03
C ASP A 50 11.14 0.23 4.17
N LYS A 51 12.21 0.69 4.81
CA LYS A 51 12.49 2.11 5.04
C LYS A 51 12.85 2.87 3.75
N GLU A 52 13.27 2.19 2.69
CA GLU A 52 13.70 2.84 1.45
C GLU A 52 12.51 3.50 0.75
N VAL A 53 11.31 2.93 0.90
CA VAL A 53 10.07 3.49 0.37
C VAL A 53 9.42 4.42 1.39
N THR A 54 9.70 5.72 1.27
CA THR A 54 9.01 6.77 2.05
C THR A 54 7.90 7.41 1.21
N LEU A 55 6.65 7.12 1.54
CA LEU A 55 5.47 7.70 0.92
C LEU A 55 4.83 8.73 1.86
N GLU A 56 4.34 9.82 1.29
CA GLU A 56 3.63 10.85 2.06
C GLU A 56 2.16 10.49 2.26
N ILE A 57 1.58 11.02 3.33
CA ILE A 57 0.14 10.92 3.57
C ILE A 57 -0.58 11.78 2.52
N GLY A 58 -1.63 11.26 1.91
CA GLY A 58 -2.34 11.89 0.80
C GLY A 58 -1.83 11.49 -0.58
N THR A 59 -0.66 10.85 -0.68
CA THR A 59 -0.15 10.31 -1.94
C THR A 59 -1.05 9.19 -2.44
N PHE A 60 -1.36 9.21 -3.74
CA PHE A 60 -1.99 8.09 -4.41
C PHE A 60 -0.93 7.07 -4.84
N VAL A 61 -1.23 5.81 -4.61
CA VAL A 61 -0.32 4.71 -4.93
C VAL A 61 -1.05 3.62 -5.69
N LYS A 62 -0.33 3.00 -6.61
CA LYS A 62 -0.73 1.74 -7.21
C LYS A 62 -0.30 0.60 -6.31
N VAL A 63 -1.25 -0.27 -5.98
CA VAL A 63 -0.99 -1.48 -5.19
C VAL A 63 -0.86 -2.65 -6.15
N SER A 64 0.21 -3.40 -6.01
CA SER A 64 0.42 -4.65 -6.73
C SER A 64 0.84 -5.75 -5.77
N VAL A 65 0.60 -7.00 -6.16
CA VAL A 65 1.00 -8.19 -5.41
C VAL A 65 1.53 -9.20 -6.42
N ASN A 66 2.60 -9.91 -6.06
CA ASN A 66 3.06 -11.04 -6.86
C ASN A 66 2.04 -12.19 -6.72
N PRO A 67 1.38 -12.65 -7.81
CA PRO A 67 0.39 -13.71 -7.73
C PRO A 67 0.90 -15.00 -7.09
N ALA A 68 2.21 -15.29 -7.20
CA ALA A 68 2.83 -16.46 -6.58
C ALA A 68 2.82 -16.44 -5.04
N GLN A 69 2.66 -15.26 -4.41
CA GLN A 69 2.57 -15.12 -2.96
C GLN A 69 1.12 -15.22 -2.44
N LEU A 70 0.13 -15.26 -3.35
CA LEU A 70 -1.27 -15.38 -2.97
C LEU A 70 -1.58 -16.78 -2.46
N ARG A 71 -2.25 -16.84 -1.31
CA ARG A 71 -2.70 -18.11 -0.71
C ARG A 71 -4.20 -18.27 -0.91
N PHE A 72 -4.63 -19.37 -1.52
CA PHE A 72 -6.04 -19.74 -1.64
C PHE A 72 -6.41 -20.73 -0.53
N PHE A 73 -7.61 -20.60 0.03
CA PHE A 73 -8.14 -21.45 1.09
C PHE A 73 -9.60 -21.78 0.78
#